data_AF-A0A2H0V7H5-F1
#
_entry.id   AF-A0A2H0V7H5-F1
#
_cell.length_a   1.000
_cell.length_b   1.000
_cell.length_c   1.000
_cell.angle_alpha   90.00
_cell.angle_beta   90.00
_cell.angle_gamma   90.00
#
_symmetry.space_group_name_H-M   'P 1'
#
loop_
_entity.id
_entity.type
_entity.pdbx_description
1 polymer ?
#
loop_
_entity_poly.entity_id
_entity_poly.type
_entity_poly.pdbx_seq_one_letter_code
_entity_poly.pdbx_strand_id
1 'polypeptide(L)'
;MKSEIRKDYLLNKYVIITPGRALRPRDISEQTVLHRDKKCVFCPENIEKKLILEKINKGKNWQTLAIKNKYPAITLNNAKAYGAQEVIIETPKHGFEFSEMSEQEIESVLNMYQKRTKALSKIKNIDYILIFKNNGSKAGA
;
A
#
# COMPACT_ATOMS: atom_id res chain seq x y z
N MET A 1 -34.96 -2.95 3.27
CA MET A 1 -34.14 -3.70 4.25
C MET A 1 -34.21 -2.95 5.59
N LYS A 2 -34.48 -3.65 6.70
CA LYS A 2 -34.58 -3.05 8.05
C LYS A 2 -33.18 -2.88 8.67
N SER A 3 -33.03 -1.97 9.62
CA SER A 3 -31.77 -1.81 10.35
C SER A 3 -31.47 -3.02 11.23
N GLU A 4 -30.20 -3.36 11.38
CA GLU A 4 -29.76 -4.53 12.15
C GLU A 4 -28.38 -4.31 12.79
N ILE A 5 -28.08 -5.10 13.81
CA ILE A 5 -26.76 -5.18 14.44
C ILE A 5 -26.18 -6.56 14.12
N ARG A 6 -24.98 -6.60 13.53
CA ARG A 6 -24.28 -7.84 13.22
C ARG A 6 -22.94 -7.89 13.94
N LYS A 7 -22.56 -9.06 14.45
CA LYS A 7 -21.22 -9.31 14.97
C LYS A 7 -20.30 -9.66 13.81
N ASP A 8 -19.12 -9.06 13.75
CA ASP A 8 -18.06 -9.47 12.84
C ASP A 8 -17.48 -10.82 13.31
N TYR A 9 -17.24 -11.75 12.39
CA TYR A 9 -16.75 -13.09 12.73
C TYR A 9 -15.23 -13.15 12.90
N LEU A 10 -14.50 -12.21 12.30
CA LEU A 10 -13.04 -12.14 12.35
C LEU A 10 -12.58 -11.17 13.44
N LEU A 11 -13.36 -10.13 13.70
CA LEU A 11 -13.08 -9.10 14.68
C LEU A 11 -14.07 -9.19 15.84
N ASN A 12 -13.63 -8.94 17.08
CA ASN A 12 -14.56 -8.86 18.22
C ASN A 12 -15.29 -7.50 18.25
N LYS A 13 -16.01 -7.16 17.17
CA LYS A 13 -16.71 -5.90 16.96
C LYS A 13 -18.16 -6.16 16.50
N TYR A 14 -19.03 -5.21 16.77
CA TYR A 14 -20.40 -5.19 16.25
C TYR A 14 -20.56 -4.02 15.28
N VAL A 15 -21.34 -4.22 14.22
CA VAL A 15 -21.63 -3.21 13.18
C VAL A 15 -23.13 -2.98 13.13
N ILE A 16 -23.53 -1.70 13.08
CA ILE A 16 -24.91 -1.29 12.84
C ILE A 16 -25.09 -1.08 11.33
N ILE A 17 -26.00 -1.83 10.71
CA ILE A 17 -26.34 -1.71 9.29
C ILE A 17 -27.64 -0.92 9.18
N THR A 18 -27.58 0.25 8.54
CA THR A 18 -28.74 1.16 8.36
C THR A 18 -28.88 1.57 6.88
N PRO A 19 -29.54 0.77 6.03
CA PRO A 19 -29.61 1.01 4.58
C PRO A 19 -30.23 2.36 4.21
N GLY A 20 -31.19 2.85 4.99
CA GLY A 20 -31.86 4.13 4.76
C GLY A 20 -30.94 5.36 4.87
N ARG A 21 -29.74 5.25 5.47
CA ARG A 21 -28.81 6.39 5.59
C ARG A 21 -28.27 6.87 4.25
N ALA A 22 -28.21 6.02 3.23
CA ALA A 22 -27.73 6.40 1.91
C ALA A 22 -28.64 7.42 1.20
N LEU A 23 -29.94 7.44 1.55
CA LEU A 23 -30.94 8.35 0.98
C LEU A 23 -30.95 9.73 1.64
N ARG A 24 -30.16 9.93 2.71
CA ARG A 24 -30.11 11.21 3.41
C ARG A 24 -29.49 12.27 2.48
N PRO A 25 -30.18 13.42 2.27
CA PRO A 25 -29.60 14.53 1.53
C PRO A 25 -28.24 14.94 2.09
N ARG A 26 -27.30 15.23 1.20
CA ARG A 26 -25.97 15.76 1.54
C ARG A 26 -25.80 17.11 0.86
N ASP A 27 -25.56 18.14 1.67
CA ASP A 27 -25.41 19.52 1.20
C ASP A 27 -23.98 19.82 0.69
N ILE A 28 -23.06 18.86 0.85
CA ILE A 28 -21.65 19.00 0.50
C ILE A 28 -21.29 17.93 -0.54
N SER A 29 -20.79 18.37 -1.70
CA SER A 29 -20.19 17.49 -2.69
C SER A 29 -18.72 17.26 -2.35
N GLU A 30 -18.34 15.99 -2.26
CA GLU A 30 -17.00 15.59 -1.88
C GLU A 30 -16.13 15.44 -3.14
N GLN A 31 -15.29 16.43 -3.45
CA GLN A 31 -14.34 16.34 -4.57
C GLN A 31 -13.00 15.76 -4.10
N THR A 32 -12.46 14.80 -4.86
CA THR A 32 -11.09 14.32 -4.68
C THR A 32 -10.18 15.17 -5.53
N VAL A 33 -9.43 16.08 -4.91
CA VAL A 33 -8.43 16.90 -5.63
C VAL A 33 -7.21 16.03 -5.91
N LEU A 34 -6.92 15.80 -7.20
CA LEU A 34 -5.68 15.18 -7.66
C LEU A 34 -4.64 16.27 -7.92
N HIS A 35 -3.82 16.59 -6.92
CA HIS A 35 -2.65 17.44 -7.13
C HIS A 35 -1.49 16.56 -7.63
N ARG A 36 -1.12 16.69 -8.90
CA ARG A 36 0.01 15.95 -9.50
C ARG A 36 1.25 16.83 -9.44
N ASP A 37 2.18 16.52 -8.54
CA ASP A 37 3.49 17.16 -8.55
C ASP A 37 4.29 16.77 -9.79
N LYS A 38 5.01 17.75 -10.37
CA LYS A 38 5.75 17.58 -11.64
C LYS A 38 6.96 16.64 -11.53
N LYS A 39 7.39 16.22 -10.34
CA LYS A 39 8.55 15.33 -10.13
C LYS A 39 8.27 14.29 -9.03
N CYS A 40 7.64 13.18 -9.42
CA CYS A 40 7.41 12.08 -8.51
C CYS A 40 8.73 11.34 -8.19
N VAL A 41 9.03 11.18 -6.89
CA VAL A 41 10.23 10.48 -6.39
C VAL A 41 10.24 8.97 -6.68
N PHE A 42 9.10 8.41 -7.09
CA PHE A 42 8.96 7.00 -7.46
C PHE A 42 9.03 6.77 -8.97
N CYS A 43 9.15 7.82 -9.80
CA CYS A 43 9.43 7.64 -11.21
C CYS A 43 10.86 7.11 -11.43
N PRO A 44 11.11 6.25 -12.43
CA PRO A 44 12.38 5.57 -12.65
C PRO A 44 13.63 6.44 -12.57
N GLU A 45 13.55 7.67 -13.07
CA GLU A 45 14.65 8.65 -13.13
C GLU A 45 14.98 9.29 -11.78
N ASN A 46 14.04 9.30 -10.84
CA ASN A 46 14.17 9.98 -9.54
C ASN A 46 14.45 9.03 -8.37
N ILE A 47 14.40 7.70 -8.59
CA ILE A 47 14.59 6.72 -7.52
C ILE A 47 16.04 6.72 -7.03
N GLU A 48 16.22 6.96 -5.74
CA GLU A 48 17.52 6.86 -5.07
C GLU A 48 18.01 5.40 -5.05
N LYS A 49 19.02 5.07 -5.86
CA LYS A 49 19.55 3.70 -6.01
C LYS A 49 19.95 3.02 -4.69
N LYS A 50 20.42 3.80 -3.71
CA LYS A 50 20.83 3.30 -2.37
C LYS A 50 19.66 2.79 -1.51
N LEU A 51 18.43 3.17 -1.82
CA LEU A 51 17.25 2.73 -1.09
C LEU A 51 16.72 1.39 -1.59
N ILE A 52 17.17 0.92 -2.76
CA ILE A 52 16.62 -0.27 -3.40
C ILE A 52 17.01 -1.52 -2.64
N LEU A 53 16.01 -2.34 -2.32
CA LEU A 53 16.15 -3.60 -1.60
C LEU A 53 16.01 -4.82 -2.51
N GLU A 54 15.10 -4.77 -3.49
CA GLU A 54 14.80 -5.87 -4.41
C GLU A 54 14.23 -5.30 -5.72
N LYS A 55 14.47 -6.00 -6.83
CA LYS A 55 13.89 -5.67 -8.14
C LYS A 55 13.31 -6.92 -8.78
N ILE A 56 12.13 -6.80 -9.37
CA ILE A 56 11.63 -7.77 -10.35
C ILE A 56 11.70 -7.09 -11.72
N ASN A 57 12.35 -7.75 -12.68
CA ASN A 57 12.61 -7.19 -14.00
C ASN A 57 11.67 -7.78 -15.05
N LYS A 58 11.37 -6.98 -16.07
CA LYS A 58 10.73 -7.38 -17.33
C LYS A 58 11.68 -7.00 -18.46
N GLY A 59 12.50 -7.96 -18.90
CA GLY A 59 13.60 -7.70 -19.82
C GLY A 59 14.69 -6.82 -19.19
N LYS A 60 15.05 -5.71 -19.84
CA LYS A 60 16.10 -4.78 -19.37
C LYS A 60 15.61 -3.77 -18.32
N ASN A 61 14.29 -3.62 -18.16
CA ASN A 61 13.69 -2.66 -17.25
C ASN A 61 13.13 -3.36 -16.00
N TRP A 62 13.03 -2.64 -14.90
CA TRP A 62 12.31 -3.12 -13.72
C TRP A 62 10.80 -3.01 -13.93
N GLN A 63 10.05 -3.96 -13.37
CA GLN A 63 8.59 -3.97 -13.33
C GLN A 63 8.07 -3.55 -11.96
N THR A 64 8.63 -4.12 -10.89
CA THR A 64 8.28 -3.82 -9.50
C THR A 64 9.54 -3.62 -8.68
N LEU A 65 9.55 -2.63 -7.78
CA LEU A 65 10.67 -2.35 -6.89
C LEU A 65 10.23 -2.38 -5.43
N ALA A 66 11.08 -2.92 -4.56
CA ALA A 66 11.00 -2.66 -3.13
C ALA A 66 12.13 -1.69 -2.74
N ILE A 67 11.78 -0.64 -2.00
CA ILE A 67 12.73 0.33 -1.47
C ILE A 67 12.53 0.51 0.04
N LYS A 68 13.59 0.90 0.76
CA LYS A 68 13.46 1.38 2.15
C LYS A 68 12.59 2.63 2.17
N ASN A 69 11.65 2.73 3.11
CA ASN A 69 10.95 3.97 3.35
C ASN A 69 11.94 5.02 3.90
N LYS A 70 11.95 6.22 3.31
CA LYS A 70 12.79 7.34 3.76
C LYS A 70 12.32 7.96 5.08
N TYR A 71 11.03 7.81 5.38
CA TYR A 71 10.38 8.31 6.59
C TYR A 71 9.65 7.16 7.30
N PRO A 72 10.39 6.15 7.82
CA PRO A 72 9.77 4.99 8.44
C PRO A 72 9.20 5.33 9.82
N ALA A 73 8.03 4.77 10.15
CA ALA A 73 7.41 4.85 11.47
C ALA A 73 8.08 3.94 12.51
N ILE A 74 8.77 2.88 12.04
CA ILE A 74 9.46 1.87 12.86
C ILE A 74 10.84 1.56 12.29
N THR A 75 11.81 1.26 13.15
CA THR A 75 13.21 1.01 12.75
C THR A 75 13.87 -0.09 13.58
N LEU A 76 14.88 -0.76 13.01
CA LEU A 76 15.59 -1.85 13.69
C LEU A 76 16.51 -1.37 14.83
N ASN A 77 16.68 -0.06 15.01
CA ASN A 77 17.49 0.53 16.09
C ASN A 77 16.62 1.20 17.18
N ASN A 78 15.29 1.06 17.12
CA ASN A 78 14.39 1.60 18.14
C ASN A 78 13.70 0.45 18.88
N ALA A 79 14.12 0.17 20.11
CA ALA A 79 13.55 -0.92 20.91
C ALA A 79 12.06 -0.74 21.25
N LYS A 80 11.54 0.50 21.26
CA LYS A 80 10.12 0.78 21.55
C LYS A 80 9.23 0.75 20.30
N ALA A 81 9.83 0.84 19.12
CA ALA A 81 9.16 0.84 17.83
C ALA A 81 10.00 0.05 16.82
N TYR A 82 10.26 -1.21 17.18
CA TYR A 82 11.19 -2.08 16.46
C TYR A 82 10.54 -2.65 15.20
N GLY A 83 11.23 -2.52 14.06
CA GLY A 83 10.81 -3.17 12.83
C GLY A 83 11.43 -2.52 11.59
N ALA A 84 10.86 -2.82 10.43
CA ALA A 84 11.28 -2.25 9.17
C ALA A 84 10.07 -1.80 8.37
N GLN A 85 10.22 -0.71 7.63
CA GLN A 85 9.18 -0.21 6.73
C GLN A 85 9.75 -0.02 5.33
N GLU A 86 9.06 -0.59 4.37
CA GLU A 86 9.44 -0.60 2.96
C GLU A 86 8.30 0.00 2.14
N VAL A 87 8.64 0.54 0.96
CA VAL A 87 7.68 0.99 -0.05
C VAL A 87 7.82 0.07 -1.25
N ILE A 88 6.70 -0.46 -1.72
CA ILE A 88 6.64 -1.25 -2.96
C ILE A 88 6.14 -0.33 -4.07
N ILE A 89 6.99 -0.10 -5.07
CA ILE A 89 6.63 0.63 -6.28
C ILE A 89 6.14 -0.41 -7.29
N GLU A 90 4.84 -0.37 -7.58
CA GLU A 90 4.15 -1.42 -8.34
C GLU A 90 4.49 -1.42 -9.82
N THR A 91 4.76 -0.23 -10.39
CA THR A 91 5.01 -0.01 -11.81
C THR A 91 5.95 1.19 -12.04
N PRO A 92 6.77 1.18 -13.11
CA PRO A 92 7.53 2.37 -13.54
C PRO A 92 6.66 3.43 -14.21
N LYS A 93 5.41 3.11 -14.57
CA LYS A 93 4.50 4.00 -15.31
C LYS A 93 3.72 4.89 -14.35
N HIS A 94 4.08 6.17 -14.27
CA HIS A 94 3.38 7.12 -13.43
C HIS A 94 1.92 7.30 -13.87
N GLY A 95 1.00 7.31 -12.90
CA GLY A 95 -0.43 7.46 -13.15
C GLY A 95 -1.14 6.20 -13.65
N PHE A 96 -0.42 5.07 -13.75
CA PHE A 96 -1.01 3.77 -14.07
C PHE A 96 -1.41 3.06 -12.77
N GLU A 97 -2.68 2.72 -12.64
CA GLU A 97 -3.25 2.12 -11.43
C GLU A 97 -3.13 0.60 -11.43
N PHE A 98 -3.21 0.01 -10.23
CA PHE A 98 -3.17 -1.45 -10.04
C PHE A 98 -4.28 -2.17 -10.81
N SER A 99 -5.46 -1.55 -10.93
CA SER A 99 -6.62 -2.08 -11.68
C SER A 99 -6.40 -2.12 -13.19
N GLU A 100 -5.42 -1.39 -13.71
CA GLU A 100 -5.09 -1.34 -15.14
C GLU A 100 -3.99 -2.35 -15.53
N MET A 101 -3.36 -2.99 -14.54
CA MET A 101 -2.24 -3.93 -14.75
C MET A 101 -2.69 -5.24 -15.40
N SER A 102 -1.80 -5.83 -16.21
CA SER A 102 -2.01 -7.21 -16.68
C SER A 102 -1.84 -8.22 -15.54
N GLU A 103 -2.36 -9.43 -15.71
CA GLU A 103 -2.21 -10.50 -14.70
C GLU A 103 -0.75 -10.76 -14.33
N GLN A 104 0.16 -10.74 -15.31
CA GLN A 104 1.60 -10.92 -15.09
C GLN A 104 2.23 -9.73 -14.33
N GLU A 105 1.72 -8.51 -14.54
CA GLU A 105 2.18 -7.34 -13.79
C GLU A 105 1.68 -7.39 -12.34
N ILE A 106 0.44 -7.82 -12.12
CA ILE A 106 -0.11 -8.09 -10.77
C ILE A 106 0.68 -9.21 -10.08
N GLU A 107 0.95 -10.30 -10.78
CA GLU A 107 1.76 -11.40 -10.28
C GLU A 107 3.15 -10.93 -9.85
N SER A 108 3.78 -10.01 -10.59
CA SER A 108 5.05 -9.39 -10.19
C SER A 108 4.93 -8.65 -8.85
N VAL A 109 3.85 -7.91 -8.62
CA VAL A 109 3.60 -7.22 -7.34
C VAL A 109 3.42 -8.22 -6.19
N LEU A 110 2.60 -9.26 -6.39
CA LEU A 110 2.38 -10.30 -5.38
C LEU A 110 3.65 -11.11 -5.07
N ASN A 111 4.46 -11.39 -6.09
CA ASN A 111 5.76 -12.02 -5.92
C ASN A 111 6.73 -11.13 -5.14
N MET A 112 6.68 -9.81 -5.34
CA MET A 112 7.45 -8.87 -4.52
C MET A 112 7.00 -8.94 -3.05
N TYR A 113 5.69 -8.93 -2.79
CA TYR A 113 5.15 -9.09 -1.44
C TYR A 113 5.65 -10.38 -0.77
N GLN A 114 5.61 -11.51 -1.48
CA GLN A 114 6.11 -12.79 -0.97
C GLN A 114 7.61 -12.73 -0.66
N LYS A 115 8.43 -12.21 -1.59
CA LYS A 115 9.88 -12.08 -1.42
C LYS A 115 10.23 -11.21 -0.21
N ARG A 116 9.61 -10.04 -0.10
CA ARG A 116 9.88 -9.10 1.00
C ARG A 116 9.40 -9.65 2.34
N THR A 117 8.23 -10.27 2.37
CA THR A 117 7.73 -10.96 3.58
C THR A 117 8.71 -12.03 4.06
N LYS A 118 9.22 -12.87 3.15
CA LYS A 118 10.21 -13.91 3.48
C LYS A 118 11.56 -13.33 3.92
N ALA A 119 11.94 -12.16 3.44
CA ALA A 119 13.17 -11.48 3.88
C ALA A 119 12.99 -10.90 5.29
N LEU A 120 11.87 -10.22 5.53
CA LEU A 120 11.55 -9.59 6.81
C LEU A 120 11.31 -10.62 7.92
N SER A 121 10.69 -11.77 7.61
CA SER A 121 10.44 -12.83 8.61
C SER A 121 11.70 -13.50 9.16
N LYS A 122 12.85 -13.30 8.52
CA LYS A 122 14.15 -13.78 9.02
C LYS A 122 14.78 -12.83 10.04
N ILE A 123 14.26 -11.62 10.17
CA ILE A 123 14.74 -10.66 11.17
C ILE A 123 14.18 -11.09 12.52
N LYS A 124 15.07 -11.28 13.51
CA LYS A 124 14.67 -11.66 14.87
C LYS A 124 13.72 -10.60 15.45
N ASN A 125 12.75 -11.06 16.25
CA ASN A 125 11.78 -10.20 16.95
C ASN A 125 10.85 -9.40 16.02
N ILE A 126 10.63 -9.87 14.78
CA ILE A 126 9.52 -9.45 13.93
C ILE A 126 8.49 -10.58 13.90
N ASP A 127 7.37 -10.40 14.60
CA ASP A 127 6.31 -11.42 14.71
C ASP A 127 5.21 -11.26 13.65
N TYR A 128 5.08 -10.06 13.09
CA TYR A 128 3.99 -9.74 12.16
C TYR A 128 4.45 -8.79 11.05
N ILE A 129 3.94 -9.02 9.83
CA ILE A 129 4.22 -8.21 8.64
C ILE A 129 2.87 -7.80 8.06
N LEU A 130 2.59 -6.50 8.06
CA LEU A 130 1.40 -5.93 7.45
C LEU A 130 1.72 -5.40 6.06
N ILE A 131 1.04 -5.92 5.05
CA ILE A 131 1.06 -5.37 3.69
C ILE A 131 -0.26 -4.64 3.47
N PHE A 132 -0.16 -3.37 3.07
CA PHE A 132 -1.33 -2.55 2.77
C PHE A 132 -1.02 -1.58 1.62
N LYS A 133 -2.09 -1.08 0.98
CA LYS A 133 -2.03 -0.09 -0.10
C LYS A 133 -3.05 0.99 0.18
N ASN A 134 -2.62 2.25 0.07
CA ASN A 134 -3.51 3.40 0.04
C ASN A 134 -3.63 3.89 -1.40
N ASN A 135 -4.86 4.21 -1.84
CA ASN A 135 -5.09 4.83 -3.15
C ASN A 135 -5.99 6.07 -3.02
N GLY A 136 -5.53 7.19 -3.58
CA GLY A 136 -6.20 8.48 -3.49
C GLY A 136 -5.92 9.24 -2.20
N SER A 137 -5.93 10.58 -2.28
CA SER A 137 -5.59 11.48 -1.17
C SER A 137 -6.46 11.26 0.08
N LYS A 138 -7.73 10.90 -0.10
CA LYS A 138 -8.65 10.58 1.00
C LYS A 138 -8.30 9.29 1.76
N ALA A 139 -7.55 8.38 1.14
CA ALA A 139 -7.06 7.16 1.77
C ALA A 139 -5.67 7.34 2.42
N GLY A 140 -5.13 8.56 2.42
CA GLY A 140 -3.81 8.88 2.98
C GLY A 140 -2.64 8.47 2.07
N ALA A 141 -2.83 8.55 0.75
CA ALA A 141 -1.80 8.37 -0.27
C ALA A 141 -1.09 9.68 -0.62
#